data_AF-H5SVD0-F1
#
_entry.id   AF-H5SVD0-F1
#
_cell.length_a   1.000
_cell.length_b   1.000
_cell.length_c   1.000
_cell.angle_alpha   90.00
_cell.angle_beta   90.00
_cell.angle_gamma   90.00
#
_symmetry.space_group_name_H-M   'P 1'
#
loop_
_entity.id
_entity.type
_entity.pdbx_description
1 polymer ?
#
loop_
_entity_poly.entity_id
_entity_poly.type
_entity_poly.pdbx_seq_one_letter_code
_entity_poly.pdbx_strand_id
1 'polypeptide(L)'
;MRSRRNSRKSPGESQTLRYQVVLSRAAAKDLQRLPRKLIAHLQNRGFPALADNPHGAGHPKHGPLAGLYSYNFGPHGGYRVVYEILDSERLILVIAIGPHDQAYRRAARRYLS
;
A
#
# COMPACT_ATOMS: atom_id res chain seq x y z
N MET A 1 44.60 30.14 19.66
CA MET A 1 45.17 28.78 19.69
C MET A 1 44.03 27.76 19.76
N ARG A 2 43.99 26.86 18.77
CA ARG A 2 43.43 25.49 18.75
C ARG A 2 42.27 25.16 19.72
N SER A 3 41.08 24.87 19.20
CA SER A 3 40.75 23.48 18.85
C SER A 3 39.32 23.33 18.33
N ARG A 4 39.26 22.79 17.10
CA ARG A 4 38.12 22.04 16.57
C ARG A 4 37.70 20.98 17.58
N ARG A 5 36.40 20.85 17.86
CA ARG A 5 35.82 19.56 18.23
C ARG A 5 34.48 19.38 17.53
N ASN A 6 34.61 18.78 16.36
CA ASN A 6 33.57 18.05 15.67
C ASN A 6 33.16 16.87 16.58
N SER A 7 31.90 16.81 16.99
CA SER A 7 31.39 15.70 17.79
C SER A 7 30.10 15.16 17.18
N ARG A 8 30.32 14.27 16.20
CA ARG A 8 29.65 12.97 15.98
C ARG A 8 28.12 12.96 16.04
N LYS A 9 27.50 12.95 14.85
CA LYS A 9 26.23 12.24 14.65
C LYS A 9 26.42 10.78 15.07
N SER A 10 25.57 10.31 15.98
CA SER A 10 25.53 8.95 16.49
C SER A 10 25.21 7.93 15.37
N PRO A 11 25.85 6.76 15.34
CA PRO A 11 25.50 5.68 14.42
C PRO A 11 24.37 4.84 15.03
N GLY A 12 23.20 4.78 14.40
CA GLY A 12 22.14 3.88 14.91
C GLY A 12 20.70 4.06 14.42
N GLU A 13 20.38 4.99 13.52
CA GLU A 13 19.07 4.96 12.84
C GLU A 13 19.18 4.03 11.64
N SER A 14 18.91 2.73 11.86
CA SER A 14 18.50 1.86 10.77
C SER A 14 17.24 2.47 10.16
N GLN A 15 17.40 3.20 9.04
CA GLN A 15 16.27 3.66 8.25
C GLN A 15 15.46 2.42 7.90
N THR A 16 14.28 2.27 8.51
CA THR A 16 13.36 1.19 8.16
C THR A 16 12.86 1.51 6.75
N LEU A 17 13.43 0.82 5.76
CA LEU A 17 13.17 1.01 4.33
C LEU A 17 11.73 0.54 4.01
N ARG A 18 10.75 1.39 4.34
CA ARG A 18 9.33 1.17 4.07
C ARG A 18 8.94 1.65 2.69
N TYR A 19 7.99 0.97 2.07
CA TYR A 19 7.35 1.43 0.84
C TYR A 19 6.42 2.60 1.15
N GLN A 20 6.40 3.60 0.27
CA GLN A 20 5.41 4.66 0.30
C GLN A 20 4.10 4.16 -0.31
N VAL A 21 3.00 4.23 0.45
CA VAL A 21 1.67 3.89 -0.07
C VAL A 21 1.03 5.15 -0.66
N VAL A 22 0.79 5.13 -1.98
CA VAL A 22 0.16 6.22 -2.72
C VAL A 22 -1.16 5.75 -3.31
N LEU A 23 -2.23 6.52 -3.10
CA LEU A 23 -3.53 6.21 -3.67
C LEU A 23 -3.70 6.94 -5.00
N SER A 24 -4.07 6.20 -6.05
CA SER A 24 -4.62 6.83 -7.25
C SER A 24 -5.84 7.68 -6.89
N ARG A 25 -6.15 8.68 -7.70
CA ARG A 25 -7.34 9.54 -7.49
C ARG A 25 -8.64 8.72 -7.38
N ALA A 26 -8.74 7.62 -8.14
CA ALA A 26 -9.89 6.75 -8.10
C ALA A 26 -9.93 5.88 -6.82
N ALA A 27 -8.78 5.37 -6.37
CA ALA A 27 -8.68 4.65 -5.10
C ALA A 27 -8.95 5.54 -3.88
N ALA A 28 -8.54 6.81 -3.91
CA ALA A 28 -8.87 7.76 -2.86
C ALA A 28 -10.39 7.96 -2.72
N LYS A 29 -11.10 8.05 -3.85
CA LYS A 29 -12.58 8.11 -3.86
C LYS A 29 -13.21 6.80 -3.38
N ASP A 30 -12.61 5.65 -3.73
CA ASP A 30 -13.07 4.36 -3.22
C ASP A 30 -12.95 4.29 -1.69
N LEU A 31 -11.80 4.71 -1.13
CA LEU A 31 -11.56 4.74 0.32
C LEU A 31 -12.60 5.58 1.04
N GLN A 32 -12.90 6.78 0.53
CA GLN A 32 -13.87 7.71 1.12
C GLN A 32 -15.30 7.14 1.18
N ARG A 33 -15.63 6.17 0.32
CA ARG A 33 -16.95 5.52 0.28
C ARG A 33 -17.08 4.35 1.25
N LEU A 34 -16.00 3.93 1.90
CA LEU A 34 -16.04 2.84 2.86
C LEU A 34 -16.64 3.27 4.19
N PRO A 35 -17.25 2.34 4.95
CA PRO A 35 -17.58 2.55 6.35
C PRO A 35 -16.35 3.02 7.16
N ARG A 36 -16.55 3.96 8.09
CA ARG A 36 -15.47 4.54 8.92
C ARG A 36 -14.58 3.50 9.60
N LYS A 37 -15.17 2.40 10.08
CA LYS A 37 -14.43 1.28 10.71
C LYS A 37 -13.43 0.62 9.76
N LEU A 38 -13.77 0.50 8.48
CA LEU A 38 -12.89 -0.08 7.46
C LEU A 38 -11.78 0.88 7.05
N ILE A 39 -12.08 2.18 6.97
CA ILE A 39 -11.07 3.22 6.74
C ILE A 39 -10.03 3.18 7.87
N ALA A 40 -10.48 3.18 9.12
CA ALA A 40 -9.60 3.10 10.29
C ALA A 40 -8.76 1.80 10.29
N HIS A 41 -9.35 0.67 9.90
CA HIS A 41 -8.61 -0.58 9.74
C HIS A 41 -7.48 -0.45 8.71
N LEU A 42 -7.74 0.15 7.55
CA LEU A 42 -6.70 0.36 6.54
C LEU A 42 -5.62 1.32 7.02
N GLN A 43 -5.98 2.43 7.64
CA GLN A 43 -5.02 3.42 8.15
C GLN A 43 -4.11 2.84 9.24
N ASN A 44 -4.68 2.05 10.16
CA ASN A 44 -3.94 1.58 11.34
C ASN A 44 -3.27 0.23 11.14
N ARG A 45 -3.69 -0.57 10.15
CA ARG A 45 -3.22 -1.95 9.95
C ARG A 45 -2.85 -2.24 8.51
N GLY A 46 -3.76 -1.98 7.58
CA GLY A 46 -3.58 -2.34 6.16
C GLY A 46 -2.43 -1.62 5.49
N PHE A 47 -2.44 -0.28 5.47
CA PHE A 47 -1.38 0.52 4.84
C PHE A 47 -0.02 0.38 5.55
N PRO A 48 0.06 0.33 6.89
CA PRO A 48 1.32 -0.01 7.56
C PRO A 48 1.87 -1.38 7.16
N ALA A 49 1.04 -2.43 7.14
CA ALA A 49 1.48 -3.77 6.73
C ALA A 49 1.96 -3.81 5.27
N LEU A 50 1.26 -3.10 4.38
CA LEU A 50 1.66 -2.94 2.99
C LEU A 50 2.98 -2.18 2.86
N ALA A 51 3.16 -1.09 3.61
CA ALA A 51 4.40 -0.32 3.63
C ALA A 51 5.60 -1.15 4.13
N ASP A 52 5.38 -2.01 5.12
CA ASP A 52 6.43 -2.86 5.71
C ASP A 52 6.86 -4.01 4.80
N ASN A 53 5.91 -4.74 4.20
CA ASN A 53 6.22 -5.88 3.34
C ASN A 53 5.08 -6.11 2.32
N PRO A 54 5.07 -5.39 1.18
CA PRO A 54 3.96 -5.48 0.24
C PRO A 54 3.86 -6.83 -0.46
N HIS A 55 4.97 -7.53 -0.68
CA HIS A 55 4.98 -8.86 -1.32
C HIS A 55 4.46 -9.94 -0.37
N GLY A 56 4.74 -9.83 0.93
CA GLY A 56 4.28 -10.79 1.94
C GLY A 56 2.88 -10.51 2.48
N ALA A 57 2.46 -9.24 2.51
CA ALA A 57 1.14 -8.86 3.02
C ALA A 57 0.01 -9.17 2.03
N GLY A 58 0.27 -9.10 0.72
CA GLY A 58 -0.73 -9.37 -0.31
C GLY A 58 -0.45 -10.62 -1.13
N HIS A 59 -1.35 -10.86 -2.08
CA HIS A 59 -1.28 -11.99 -3.01
C HIS A 59 -1.11 -11.49 -4.45
N PRO A 60 -0.13 -12.00 -5.20
CA PRO A 60 0.03 -11.64 -6.61
C PRO A 60 -1.21 -12.08 -7.40
N LYS A 61 -1.56 -11.29 -8.41
CA LYS A 61 -2.63 -11.59 -9.35
C LYS A 61 -2.08 -12.16 -10.65
N HIS A 62 -2.94 -12.87 -11.36
CA HIS A 62 -2.63 -13.55 -12.62
C HIS A 62 -3.66 -13.19 -13.69
N GLY A 63 -3.41 -13.60 -14.93
CA GLY A 63 -4.30 -13.35 -16.07
C GLY A 63 -4.42 -11.85 -16.36
N PRO A 64 -5.63 -11.31 -16.58
CA PRO A 64 -5.82 -9.90 -16.93
C PRO A 64 -5.33 -8.88 -15.89
N LEU A 65 -5.03 -9.32 -14.66
CA LEU A 65 -4.50 -8.47 -13.59
C LEU A 65 -3.05 -8.83 -13.23
N ALA A 66 -2.35 -9.57 -14.07
CA ALA A 66 -0.93 -9.86 -13.87
C ALA A 66 -0.13 -8.56 -13.69
N GLY A 67 0.81 -8.57 -12.74
CA GLY A 67 1.55 -7.37 -12.31
C GLY A 67 0.95 -6.68 -11.07
N LEU A 68 -0.33 -6.92 -10.78
CA LEU A 68 -0.96 -6.40 -9.57
C LEU A 68 -0.93 -7.39 -8.40
N TYR A 69 -1.13 -6.87 -7.20
CA TYR A 69 -1.31 -7.59 -5.96
C TYR A 69 -2.66 -7.23 -5.33
N SER A 70 -3.14 -8.09 -4.44
CA SER A 70 -4.31 -7.79 -3.62
C SER A 70 -4.11 -8.13 -2.15
N TYR A 71 -4.49 -7.20 -1.28
CA TYR A 71 -4.52 -7.35 0.17
C TYR A 71 -5.96 -7.51 0.67
N ASN A 72 -6.19 -8.51 1.54
CA ASN A 72 -7.51 -8.89 2.02
C ASN A 72 -7.78 -8.24 3.39
N PHE A 73 -8.95 -7.62 3.57
CA PHE A 73 -9.29 -7.01 4.85
C PHE A 73 -10.80 -6.94 5.11
N GLY A 74 -11.14 -6.46 6.31
CA GLY A 74 -12.52 -6.32 6.76
C GLY A 74 -13.14 -7.65 7.21
N PRO A 75 -14.44 -7.66 7.55
CA PRO A 75 -15.16 -8.85 8.01
C PRO A 75 -14.97 -10.01 7.05
N HIS A 76 -14.50 -11.16 7.57
CA HIS A 76 -14.24 -12.38 6.81
C HIS A 76 -13.38 -12.19 5.54
N GLY A 77 -12.56 -11.12 5.48
CA GLY A 77 -11.81 -10.79 4.28
C GLY A 77 -12.70 -10.43 3.09
N GLY A 78 -13.85 -9.78 3.29
CA GLY A 78 -14.78 -9.40 2.22
C GLY A 78 -14.32 -8.23 1.34
N TYR A 79 -13.23 -7.54 1.70
CA TYR A 79 -12.72 -6.36 1.00
C TYR A 79 -11.30 -6.57 0.48
N ARG A 80 -10.94 -5.79 -0.54
CA ARG A 80 -9.62 -5.81 -1.19
C ARG A 80 -9.06 -4.40 -1.35
N VAL A 81 -7.76 -4.29 -1.13
CA VAL A 81 -6.92 -3.25 -1.70
C VAL A 81 -6.19 -3.90 -2.87
N VAL A 82 -6.35 -3.35 -4.09
CA VAL A 82 -5.64 -3.80 -5.28
C VAL A 82 -4.58 -2.77 -5.61
N TYR A 83 -3.34 -3.21 -5.74
CA TYR A 83 -2.19 -2.32 -5.83
C TYR A 83 -1.10 -2.90 -6.73
N GLU A 84 -0.25 -2.02 -7.24
CA GLU A 84 0.99 -2.35 -7.94
C GLU A 84 2.17 -2.03 -7.01
N ILE A 85 3.24 -2.80 -7.14
CA ILE A 85 4.49 -2.57 -6.40
C ILE A 85 5.53 -2.06 -7.42
N LEU A 86 6.02 -0.84 -7.20
CA LEU A 86 7.12 -0.24 -7.96
C LEU A 86 8.38 -0.33 -7.11
N ASP A 87 9.09 -1.46 -7.25
CA ASP A 87 10.23 -1.80 -6.39
C ASP A 87 11.41 -0.83 -6.50
N SER A 88 11.65 -0.29 -7.68
CA SER A 88 12.69 0.73 -7.94
C SER A 88 12.47 2.00 -7.14
N GLU A 89 11.20 2.38 -6.93
CA GLU A 89 10.79 3.61 -6.28
C GLU A 89 10.40 3.40 -4.82
N ARG A 90 10.37 2.15 -4.35
CA ARG A 90 9.77 1.75 -3.06
C ARG A 90 8.36 2.33 -2.92
N LEU A 91 7.56 2.21 -3.97
CA LEU A 91 6.22 2.77 -4.02
C LEU A 91 5.17 1.68 -4.20
N ILE A 92 4.05 1.83 -3.50
CA ILE A 92 2.85 1.02 -3.67
C ILE A 92 1.77 1.94 -4.24
N LEU A 93 1.39 1.69 -5.49
CA LEU A 93 0.31 2.44 -6.13
C LEU A 93 -1.01 1.70 -5.95
N VAL A 94 -1.89 2.24 -5.12
CA VAL A 94 -3.23 1.67 -4.91
C VAL A 94 -4.15 2.07 -6.07
N ILE A 95 -4.63 1.06 -6.80
CA ILE A 95 -5.46 1.20 -8.00
C ILE A 95 -6.95 1.17 -7.66
N ALA A 96 -7.36 0.29 -6.75
CA ALA A 96 -8.76 0.14 -6.35
C ALA A 96 -8.92 -0.35 -4.92
N ILE A 97 -10.00 0.08 -4.26
CA ILE A 97 -10.40 -0.40 -2.94
C ILE A 97 -11.90 -0.74 -2.98
N GLY A 98 -12.31 -1.83 -2.34
CA GLY A 98 -13.73 -2.14 -2.21
C GLY A 98 -14.03 -3.59 -1.88
N PRO A 99 -15.32 -3.98 -1.94
CA PRO A 99 -15.73 -5.39 -1.85
C PRO A 99 -15.05 -6.23 -2.92
N HIS A 100 -14.78 -7.49 -2.61
CA HIS A 100 -14.00 -8.44 -3.42
C HIS A 100 -14.12 -8.27 -4.94
N ASP A 101 -15.27 -8.64 -5.52
CA ASP A 101 -15.46 -8.66 -6.98
C ASP A 101 -15.46 -7.24 -7.57
N GLN A 102 -15.99 -6.27 -6.82
CA GLN A 102 -16.07 -4.89 -7.27
C GLN A 102 -14.67 -4.26 -7.36
N ALA A 103 -13.78 -4.56 -6.39
CA ALA A 103 -12.41 -4.07 -6.39
C ALA A 103 -11.65 -4.58 -7.61
N TYR A 104 -11.77 -5.87 -7.95
CA TYR A 104 -11.11 -6.44 -9.13
C TYR A 104 -11.67 -5.89 -10.44
N ARG A 105 -13.00 -5.76 -10.59
CA ARG A 105 -13.59 -5.13 -11.78
C ARG A 105 -13.13 -3.68 -11.97
N ARG A 106 -13.03 -2.92 -10.88
CA ARG A 106 -12.51 -1.54 -10.90
C ARG A 106 -11.04 -1.50 -11.27
N ALA A 107 -10.23 -2.39 -10.68
CA ALA A 107 -8.80 -2.48 -10.98
C ALA A 107 -8.57 -2.81 -12.46
N ALA A 108 -9.25 -3.82 -13.00
CA ALA A 108 -9.14 -4.20 -14.41
C ALA A 108 -9.43 -3.02 -15.34
N ARG A 109 -10.52 -2.29 -15.08
CA ARG A 109 -10.90 -1.12 -15.88
C ARG A 109 -9.87 0.02 -15.80
N ARG A 110 -9.18 0.18 -14.67
CA ARG A 110 -8.28 1.32 -14.42
C ARG A 110 -6.83 1.03 -14.77
N TYR A 111 -6.45 -0.25 -14.81
CA TYR A 111 -5.08 -0.69 -15.07
C TYR A 111 -4.86 -1.08 -16.53
N LEU A 112 -5.91 -1.58 -17.20
CA LEU A 112 -5.86 -1.97 -18.62
C LEU A 112 -6.33 -0.85 -19.57
N SER A 113 -6.72 0.30 -19.03
CA SER A 113 -7.14 1.49 -19.80
C SER A 113 -5.96 2.40 -20.08
#